data_AF-A0A2G9TG12-F1
#
_entry.id   AF-A0A2G9TG12-F1
#
_cell.length_a   1.000
_cell.length_b   1.000
_cell.length_c   1.000
_cell.angle_alpha   90.00
_cell.angle_beta   90.00
_cell.angle_gamma   90.00
#
_symmetry.space_group_name_H-M   'P 1'
#
loop_
_entity.id
_entity.type
_entity.pdbx_description
1 polymer ?
#
loop_
_entity_poly.entity_id
_entity_poly.type
_entity_poly.pdbx_seq_one_letter_code
_entity_poly.pdbx_strand_id
1 'polypeptide(L)'
;MEKRHSTVSTMPSHDQHVIIYGIATGDSWTVELTGSGGNALFQIVAKYKEKVVTRNANIGGNWGQEEKVGQFPFQRDRGFDLSIANLPSGLQ
;
A
#
# COMPACT_ATOMS: atom_id res chain seq x y z
N MET A 1 -45.78 -1.23 -9.36
CA MET A 1 -44.71 -2.14 -9.78
C MET A 1 -43.42 -1.33 -9.80
N GLU A 2 -42.62 -1.43 -8.75
CA GLU A 2 -41.47 -0.54 -8.50
C GLU A 2 -40.17 -1.25 -8.93
N LYS A 3 -39.46 -0.66 -9.89
CA LYS A 3 -38.17 -1.18 -10.36
C LYS A 3 -37.09 -0.85 -9.32
N ARG A 4 -36.69 -1.84 -8.54
CA ARG A 4 -35.50 -1.78 -7.70
C ARG A 4 -34.27 -1.63 -8.61
N HIS A 5 -33.58 -0.50 -8.51
CA HIS A 5 -32.25 -0.33 -9.08
C HIS A 5 -31.26 -1.05 -8.18
N SER A 6 -30.85 -2.26 -8.57
CA SER A 6 -29.80 -3.02 -7.92
C SER A 6 -28.46 -2.59 -8.51
N THR A 7 -27.71 -1.75 -7.79
CA THR A 7 -26.31 -1.49 -8.13
C THR A 7 -25.50 -2.71 -7.74
N VAL A 8 -25.03 -3.48 -8.72
CA VAL A 8 -24.01 -4.51 -8.51
C VAL A 8 -22.68 -3.78 -8.31
N SER A 9 -22.30 -3.57 -7.06
CA SER A 9 -20.91 -3.24 -6.72
C SER A 9 -20.10 -4.51 -6.97
N THR A 10 -19.42 -4.60 -8.11
CA THR A 10 -18.42 -5.64 -8.32
C THR A 10 -17.36 -5.46 -7.22
N MET A 11 -17.18 -6.48 -6.37
CA MET A 11 -16.01 -6.51 -5.49
C MET A 11 -14.76 -6.30 -6.36
N PRO A 12 -13.75 -5.53 -5.88
CA PRO A 12 -12.48 -5.44 -6.59
C PRO A 12 -12.01 -6.87 -6.91
N SER A 13 -11.57 -7.12 -8.14
CA SER A 13 -11.07 -8.46 -8.45
C SER A 13 -9.86 -8.72 -7.57
N HIS A 14 -9.99 -9.68 -6.67
CA HIS A 14 -8.87 -10.25 -5.95
C HIS A 14 -7.90 -10.84 -6.99
N ASP A 15 -6.59 -10.78 -6.72
CA ASP A 15 -5.46 -11.11 -7.62
C ASP A 15 -5.01 -9.97 -8.56
N GLN A 16 -5.34 -8.72 -8.23
CA GLN A 16 -4.73 -7.56 -8.88
C GLN A 16 -3.40 -7.19 -8.24
N HIS A 17 -2.44 -6.80 -9.08
CA HIS A 17 -1.13 -6.34 -8.64
C HIS A 17 -0.85 -4.93 -9.13
N VAL A 18 -0.24 -4.12 -8.27
CA VAL A 18 0.44 -2.88 -8.66
C VAL A 18 1.93 -3.15 -8.59
N ILE A 19 2.63 -3.00 -9.71
CA ILE A 19 4.08 -3.16 -9.78
C ILE A 19 4.71 -1.79 -9.98
N ILE A 20 5.67 -1.46 -9.11
CA ILE A 20 6.39 -0.19 -9.12
C ILE A 20 7.88 -0.49 -9.29
N TYR A 21 8.48 0.14 -10.28
CA TYR A 21 9.92 0.13 -10.51
C TYR A 21 10.51 1.46 -10.05
N GLY A 22 11.52 1.44 -9.19
CA GLY A 22 12.05 2.65 -8.58
C GLY A 22 13.55 2.61 -8.34
N ILE A 23 14.18 3.78 -8.32
CA ILE A 23 15.54 3.99 -7.81
C ILE A 23 15.41 5.00 -6.66
N ALA A 24 15.73 4.55 -5.45
CA ALA A 24 15.64 5.40 -4.27
C ALA A 24 16.98 6.07 -3.97
N THR A 25 16.98 7.41 -3.96
CA THR A 25 18.19 8.24 -3.77
C THR A 25 18.25 8.91 -2.39
N GLY A 26 17.12 9.02 -1.69
CA GLY A 26 17.02 9.66 -0.37
C GLY A 26 17.27 8.73 0.84
N ASP A 27 17.11 9.29 2.04
CA ASP A 27 17.16 8.55 3.32
C ASP A 27 15.88 7.76 3.60
N SER A 28 14.79 8.08 2.89
CA SER A 28 13.55 7.32 2.91
C SER A 28 12.77 7.50 1.60
N TRP A 29 11.81 6.62 1.37
CA TRP A 29 10.78 6.79 0.35
C TRP A 29 9.44 6.25 0.85
N THR A 30 8.36 6.75 0.27
CA THR A 30 6.98 6.39 0.60
C THR A 30 6.19 6.07 -0.65
N VAL A 31 5.39 5.02 -0.61
CA VAL A 31 4.30 4.75 -1.56
C VAL A 31 3.00 4.71 -0.78
N GLU A 32 1.96 5.35 -1.32
CA GLU A 32 0.64 5.39 -0.72
C GLU A 32 -0.42 5.02 -1.75
N LEU A 33 -1.27 4.04 -1.41
CA LEU A 33 -2.50 3.71 -2.12
C LEU A 33 -3.65 4.42 -1.41
N THR A 34 -4.25 5.39 -2.10
CA THR A 34 -5.28 6.26 -1.53
C THR A 34 -6.69 5.75 -1.85
N GLY A 35 -7.61 5.99 -0.93
CA GLY A 35 -9.04 5.75 -1.09
C GLY A 35 -9.84 7.04 -1.13
N SER A 36 -11.16 6.92 -1.25
CA SER A 36 -12.06 8.06 -1.15
C SER A 36 -11.99 8.74 0.22
N GLY A 37 -12.28 10.04 0.27
CA GLY A 37 -12.39 10.77 1.55
C GLY A 37 -11.07 11.08 2.24
N GLY A 38 -9.95 11.08 1.50
CA GLY A 38 -8.63 11.39 2.06
C GLY A 38 -7.99 10.25 2.84
N ASN A 39 -8.51 9.02 2.69
CA ASN A 39 -7.95 7.84 3.33
C ASN A 39 -6.67 7.37 2.63
N ALA A 40 -5.68 6.95 3.41
CA ALA A 40 -4.57 6.14 2.93
C ALA A 40 -4.91 4.67 3.24
N LEU A 41 -5.35 3.92 2.23
CA LEU A 41 -5.71 2.51 2.40
C LEU A 41 -4.49 1.64 2.70
N PHE A 42 -3.33 2.04 2.18
CA PHE A 42 -2.05 1.41 2.45
C PHE A 42 -0.93 2.42 2.23
N GLN A 43 -0.08 2.60 3.23
CA GLN A 43 1.17 3.34 3.13
C GLN A 43 2.32 2.40 3.44
N ILE A 44 3.34 2.41 2.59
CA ILE A 44 4.61 1.74 2.86
C ILE A 44 5.72 2.79 2.85
N VAL A 45 6.55 2.76 3.90
CA VAL A 45 7.69 3.66 4.05
C VAL A 45 8.94 2.83 4.29
N ALA A 46 9.96 3.03 3.46
CA ALA A 46 11.28 2.44 3.69
C ALA A 46 12.22 3.51 4.24
N LYS A 47 12.81 3.28 5.42
CA LYS A 47 13.75 4.20 6.07
C LYS A 47 15.13 3.56 6.15
N TYR A 48 16.11 4.15 5.46
CA TYR A 48 17.43 3.55 5.25
C TYR A 48 18.30 3.53 6.50
N LYS A 49 18.16 4.53 7.37
CA LYS A 49 18.95 4.67 8.60
C LYS A 49 18.56 3.60 9.62
N GLU A 50 17.27 3.42 9.84
CA GLU A 50 16.70 2.45 10.77
C GLU A 50 16.65 1.04 10.18
N LYS A 51 16.88 0.90 8.86
CA LYS A 51 16.77 -0.37 8.13
C LYS A 51 15.42 -1.04 8.39
N VAL A 52 14.35 -0.25 8.28
CA VAL A 52 12.98 -0.71 8.53
C VAL A 52 12.06 -0.33 7.39
N VAL A 53 11.14 -1.23 7.08
CA VAL A 53 9.99 -0.99 6.21
C VAL A 53 8.76 -1.00 7.08
N THR A 54 8.06 0.12 7.15
CA THR A 54 6.81 0.24 7.91
C THR A 54 5.62 0.22 6.96
N ARG A 55 4.56 -0.49 7.32
CA ARG A 55 3.26 -0.39 6.65
C ARG A 55 2.20 0.07 7.62
N ASN A 56 1.26 0.87 7.13
CA ASN A 56 0.12 1.32 7.92
C ASN A 56 -1.04 1.75 7.01
N ALA A 57 -2.20 2.02 7.60
CA ALA A 57 -3.33 2.66 6.96
C ALA A 57 -3.76 3.89 7.77
N ASN A 58 -4.23 4.94 7.09
CA ASN A 58 -4.88 6.09 7.70
C ASN A 58 -6.36 6.11 7.27
N ILE A 59 -7.25 5.79 8.20
CA ILE A 59 -8.69 5.71 7.95
C ILE A 59 -9.41 6.76 8.80
N GLY A 60 -10.12 7.67 8.12
CA GLY A 60 -10.81 8.80 8.76
C GLY A 60 -9.87 9.75 9.50
N GLY A 61 -8.62 9.90 9.04
CA GLY A 61 -7.60 10.72 9.69
C GLY A 61 -6.78 9.99 10.76
N ASN A 62 -7.13 8.74 11.10
CA ASN A 62 -6.48 8.00 12.17
C ASN A 62 -5.52 6.94 11.62
N TRP A 63 -4.26 6.99 12.06
CA TRP A 63 -3.28 5.94 11.78
C TRP A 63 -3.55 4.70 12.63
N GLY A 64 -3.46 3.54 11.98
CA GLY A 64 -3.47 2.25 12.67
C GLY A 64 -2.15 1.95 13.38
N GLN A 65 -2.03 0.71 13.85
CA GLN A 65 -0.77 0.19 14.38
C GLN A 65 0.21 -0.09 13.25
N GLU A 66 1.43 0.45 13.35
CA GLU A 66 2.47 0.21 12.35
C GLU A 66 2.93 -1.26 12.34
N GLU A 67 2.97 -1.84 11.14
CA GLU A 67 3.60 -3.13 10.92
C GLU A 67 5.05 -2.96 10.46
N LYS A 68 6.00 -3.64 11.13
CA LYS A 68 7.46 -3.49 10.87
C LYS A 68 8.18 -4.80 10.62
N VAL A 69 7.43 -5.87 10.40
CA VAL A 69 7.99 -7.23 10.26
C VAL A 69 8.69 -7.38 8.91
N GLY A 70 9.87 -7.99 8.89
CA GLY A 70 10.60 -8.36 7.68
C GLY A 70 12.03 -7.81 7.63
N GLN A 71 12.70 -8.09 6.51
CA GLN A 71 14.03 -7.53 6.21
C GLN A 71 13.92 -6.17 5.53
N PHE A 72 15.05 -5.46 5.42
CA PHE A 72 15.19 -4.25 4.62
C PHE A 72 15.91 -4.56 3.30
N PRO A 73 15.19 -4.80 2.19
CA PRO A 73 15.78 -5.28 0.94
C PRO A 73 16.36 -4.15 0.07
N PHE A 74 16.29 -2.88 0.49
CA PHE A 74 16.61 -1.74 -0.37
C PHE A 74 18.06 -1.27 -0.22
N GLN A 75 18.64 -0.86 -1.34
CA GLN A 75 19.96 -0.22 -1.42
C GLN A 75 19.83 1.13 -2.13
N ARG A 76 20.51 2.15 -1.61
CA ARG A 76 20.52 3.48 -2.22
C ARG A 76 21.10 3.42 -3.64
N ASP A 77 20.55 4.23 -4.53
CA ASP A 77 21.00 4.39 -5.92
C ASP A 77 20.95 3.09 -6.74
N ARG A 78 20.17 2.11 -6.27
CA ARG A 78 19.95 0.82 -6.92
C ARG A 78 18.46 0.65 -7.21
N GLY A 79 18.18 0.05 -8.37
CA GLY A 79 16.81 -0.27 -8.77
C GLY A 79 16.17 -1.30 -7.84
N PHE A 80 14.88 -1.16 -7.61
CA PHE A 80 14.04 -2.15 -6.96
C PHE A 80 12.69 -2.28 -7.67
N ASP A 81 12.10 -3.46 -7.50
CA ASP A 81 10.77 -3.79 -7.97
C ASP A 81 9.90 -4.04 -6.74
N LEU A 82 8.79 -3.32 -6.63
CA LEU A 82 7.82 -3.46 -5.56
C LEU A 82 6.50 -3.94 -6.16
N SER A 83 6.05 -5.13 -5.76
CA SER A 83 4.70 -5.64 -6.07
C SER A 83 3.82 -5.47 -4.84
N ILE A 84 2.69 -4.80 -5.02
CA ILE A 84 1.61 -4.75 -4.03
C ILE A 84 0.43 -5.56 -4.59
N ALA A 85 0.04 -6.62 -3.90
CA ALA A 85 -0.99 -7.55 -4.31
C ALA A 85 -2.29 -7.31 -3.52
N ASN A 86 -3.41 -7.16 -4.22
CA ASN A 86 -4.74 -7.18 -3.63
C ASN A 86 -5.25 -8.61 -3.52
N LEU A 87 -4.96 -9.26 -2.39
CA LEU A 87 -5.37 -10.62 -2.11
C LEU A 87 -6.64 -10.65 -1.24
N PRO A 88 -7.39 -11.77 -1.19
CA PRO A 88 -8.54 -11.91 -0.30
C PRO A 88 -8.22 -11.69 1.18
N SER A 89 -6.97 -11.94 1.60
CA SER A 89 -6.49 -11.71 2.96
C SER A 89 -6.17 -10.24 3.28
N GLY A 90 -6.20 -9.35 2.29
CA GLY A 90 -5.75 -7.97 2.38
C GLY A 90 -4.57 -7.67 1.45
N LEU A 91 -4.10 -6.43 1.50
CA LEU A 91 -2.96 -5.96 0.70
C LEU A 91 -1.64 -6.56 1.24
N GLN A 92 -0.81 -7.07 0.33
CA GLN A 92 0.52 -7.61 0.61
C GLN A 92 1.59 -6.96 -0.25
#